data_AF-A0A969TFQ9-F1
#
_entry.id   AF-A0A969TFQ9-F1
#
_cell.length_a   1.000
_cell.length_b   1.000
_cell.length_c   1.000
_cell.angle_alpha   90.00
_cell.angle_beta   90.00
_cell.angle_gamma   90.00
#
_symmetry.space_group_name_H-M   'P 1'
#
loop_
_entity.id
_entity.type
_entity.pdbx_description
1 polymer ?
#
loop_
_entity_poly.entity_id
_entity_poly.type
_entity_poly.pdbx_seq_one_letter_code
_entity_poly.pdbx_strand_id
1 'polypeptide(L)'
;MKVTLIGKLGKVIERQGFVITTMQYTGPLPNLPKGVPQPDPLPPTTYVIYIGQRQWRRIKAAVEDPEDTVVIEGTQFYDAQYEAITIFATSCTTRILEQQRREEQKAQATEAESTEAAEETT
;
A
#
# COMPACT_ATOMS: atom_id res chain seq x y z
N MET A 1 -8.24 9.26 -10.27
CA MET A 1 -8.45 7.80 -10.23
C MET A 1 -7.51 7.23 -9.17
N LYS A 2 -8.03 6.69 -8.07
CA LYS A 2 -7.23 6.13 -6.97
C LYS A 2 -7.25 4.60 -7.08
N VAL A 3 -6.11 3.97 -6.82
CA VAL A 3 -6.00 2.52 -6.70
C VAL A 3 -5.30 2.14 -5.40
N THR A 4 -5.62 0.94 -4.91
CA THR A 4 -4.97 0.34 -3.74
C THR A 4 -4.38 -1.00 -4.15
N LEU A 5 -3.07 -1.16 -3.97
CA LEU A 5 -2.35 -2.40 -4.17
C LEU A 5 -2.00 -3.01 -2.81
N ILE A 6 -2.24 -4.30 -2.67
CA ILE A 6 -1.91 -5.06 -1.46
C ILE A 6 -1.14 -6.29 -1.90
N GLY A 7 0.08 -6.45 -1.42
CA GLY A 7 0.90 -7.60 -1.78
C GLY A 7 2.36 -7.46 -1.40
N LYS A 8 3.18 -8.30 -2.03
CA LYS A 8 4.63 -8.33 -1.86
C LYS A 8 5.31 -7.51 -2.94
N LEU A 9 6.36 -6.80 -2.55
CA LEU A 9 7.23 -6.11 -3.49
C LEU A 9 8.17 -7.11 -4.14
N GLY A 10 8.40 -6.92 -5.43
CA GLY A 10 9.42 -7.62 -6.20
C GLY A 10 10.73 -6.84 -6.17
N LYS A 11 11.34 -6.67 -7.34
CA LYS A 11 12.65 -6.00 -7.45
C LYS A 11 12.54 -4.53 -7.05
N VAL A 12 13.33 -4.13 -6.06
CA VAL A 12 13.44 -2.75 -5.61
C VAL A 12 14.67 -2.08 -6.22
N ILE A 13 14.50 -0.87 -6.75
CA ILE A 13 15.55 -0.04 -7.34
C ILE A 13 15.47 1.35 -6.73
N GLU A 14 16.46 1.71 -5.90
CA GLU A 14 16.56 3.06 -5.36
C GLU A 14 17.17 4.03 -6.40
N ARG A 15 16.59 5.23 -6.49
CA ARG A 15 17.02 6.35 -7.33
C ARG A 15 17.12 7.61 -6.47
N GLN A 16 17.71 8.67 -7.01
CA GLN A 16 17.79 9.93 -6.29
C GLN A 16 16.38 10.53 -6.12
N GLY A 17 15.86 10.48 -4.89
CA GLY A 17 14.58 11.08 -4.50
C GLY A 17 13.36 10.15 -4.53
N PHE A 18 13.47 8.95 -5.11
CA PHE A 18 12.38 7.98 -5.18
C PHE A 18 12.90 6.55 -5.36
N VAL A 19 11.99 5.60 -5.19
CA VAL A 19 12.23 4.17 -5.38
C VAL A 19 11.27 3.64 -6.43
N ILE A 20 11.79 2.79 -7.31
CA ILE A 20 11.01 2.03 -8.28
C ILE A 20 10.94 0.59 -7.77
N THR A 21 9.75 0.02 -7.71
CA THR A 21 9.56 -1.38 -7.38
C THR A 21 8.48 -2.00 -8.26
N THR A 22 8.36 -3.32 -8.22
CA THR A 22 7.31 -4.05 -8.92
C THR A 22 6.40 -4.75 -7.94
N MET A 23 5.14 -4.94 -8.29
CA MET A 23 4.23 -5.85 -7.60
C MET A 23 3.50 -6.69 -8.64
N GLN A 24 3.46 -8.00 -8.45
CA GLN A 24 2.78 -8.92 -9.36
C GLN A 24 1.45 -9.36 -8.76
N TYR A 25 0.39 -9.30 -9.55
CA TYR A 25 -0.92 -9.81 -9.19
C TYR A 25 -1.25 -11.04 -10.03
N THR A 26 -1.56 -12.15 -9.35
CA THR A 26 -1.94 -13.44 -9.94
C THR A 26 -3.31 -13.93 -9.46
N GLY A 27 -4.05 -13.09 -8.73
CA GLY A 27 -5.36 -13.44 -8.17
C GLY A 27 -6.51 -13.36 -9.18
N PRO A 28 -7.71 -13.83 -8.81
CA PRO A 28 -8.89 -13.76 -9.66
C PRO A 28 -9.37 -12.32 -9.83
N LEU A 29 -9.89 -11.97 -11.00
CA LEU A 29 -10.57 -10.67 -11.18
C LEU A 29 -11.68 -10.49 -10.13
N PRO A 30 -11.94 -9.25 -9.68
CA PRO A 30 -13.10 -8.98 -8.84
C PRO A 30 -14.38 -9.41 -9.54
N ASN A 31 -15.44 -9.70 -8.77
CA ASN A 31 -16.73 -10.12 -9.32
C ASN A 31 -17.20 -9.14 -10.40
N LEU A 32 -17.20 -9.62 -11.65
CA LEU A 32 -17.68 -8.85 -12.79
C LEU A 32 -19.16 -9.12 -13.04
N PRO A 33 -19.92 -8.15 -13.58
CA PRO A 33 -21.27 -8.39 -14.05
C PRO A 33 -21.35 -9.56 -15.03
N LYS A 34 -22.47 -10.28 -15.01
CA LYS A 34 -22.73 -11.37 -15.96
C LYS A 34 -22.63 -10.85 -17.40
N GLY A 35 -21.97 -11.62 -18.26
CA GLY A 35 -21.80 -11.30 -19.69
C GLY A 35 -20.56 -10.49 -20.02
N VAL A 36 -19.78 -10.03 -19.04
CA VAL A 36 -18.45 -9.44 -19.29
C VAL A 36 -17.46 -10.56 -19.61
N PRO A 37 -16.78 -10.54 -20.77
CA PRO A 37 -15.76 -11.53 -21.10
C PRO A 37 -14.65 -11.53 -20.07
N GLN A 38 -14.29 -12.70 -19.57
CA GLN A 38 -13.13 -12.90 -18.71
C GLN A 38 -12.06 -13.68 -19.49
N PRO A 39 -10.81 -13.20 -19.55
CA PRO A 39 -9.74 -13.97 -20.14
C PRO A 39 -9.48 -15.24 -19.31
N ASP A 40 -9.33 -16.36 -20.01
CA ASP A 40 -8.96 -17.65 -19.43
C ASP A 40 -7.81 -18.27 -20.25
N PRO A 41 -6.60 -18.42 -19.67
CA PRO A 41 -6.22 -18.05 -18.31
C PRO A 41 -6.08 -16.54 -18.12
N LEU A 42 -6.29 -16.05 -16.90
CA LEU A 42 -5.99 -14.67 -16.56
C LEU A 42 -4.47 -14.48 -16.50
N PRO A 43 -3.87 -13.63 -17.36
CA PRO A 43 -2.43 -13.40 -17.32
C PRO A 43 -2.03 -12.65 -16.03
N PRO A 44 -0.85 -12.96 -15.44
CA PRO A 44 -0.30 -12.18 -14.34
C PRO A 44 -0.16 -10.71 -14.74
N THR A 45 -0.58 -9.81 -13.85
CA THR A 45 -0.43 -8.35 -14.06
C THR A 45 0.73 -7.84 -13.23
N THR A 46 1.72 -7.22 -13.89
CA THR A 46 2.84 -6.56 -13.21
C THR A 46 2.59 -5.07 -13.12
N TYR A 47 2.64 -4.54 -11.90
CA TYR A 47 2.58 -3.11 -11.61
C TYR A 47 4.00 -2.58 -11.37
N VAL A 48 4.33 -1.45 -11.98
CA VAL A 48 5.53 -0.67 -11.63
C VAL A 48 5.11 0.42 -10.65
N ILE A 49 5.83 0.58 -9.56
CA ILE A 49 5.41 1.48 -8.48
C ILE A 49 6.55 2.46 -8.19
N TYR A 50 6.21 3.74 -8.21
CA TYR A 50 7.09 4.84 -7.84
C TYR A 50 6.74 5.29 -6.42
N ILE A 51 7.68 5.14 -5.51
CA ILE A 51 7.52 5.47 -4.09
C ILE A 51 8.45 6.63 -3.75
N GLY A 52 7.92 7.71 -3.17
CA GLY A 52 8.76 8.83 -2.75
C GLY A 52 9.73 8.42 -1.63
N GLN A 53 10.95 8.97 -1.61
CA GLN A 53 12.00 8.53 -0.66
C GLN A 53 11.54 8.58 0.82
N ARG A 54 10.75 9.58 1.19
CA ARG A 54 10.24 9.74 2.57
C ARG A 54 9.28 8.61 2.97
N GLN A 55 8.44 8.15 2.06
CA GLN A 55 7.54 7.03 2.29
C GLN A 55 8.35 5.72 2.36
N TRP A 56 9.27 5.51 1.41
CA TRP A 56 10.12 4.32 1.36
C TRP A 56 10.89 4.11 2.66
N ARG A 57 11.53 5.16 3.19
CA ARG A 57 12.29 5.09 4.45
C ARG A 57 11.48 4.56 5.64
N ARG A 58 10.16 4.76 5.66
CA ARG A 58 9.29 4.32 6.76
C ARG A 58 9.01 2.82 6.71
N ILE A 59 8.92 2.25 5.52
CA ILE A 59 8.54 0.85 5.33
C ILE A 59 9.74 -0.06 5.01
N LYS A 60 10.90 0.50 4.67
CA LYS A 60 12.08 -0.25 4.20
C LYS A 60 12.49 -1.41 5.11
N ALA A 61 12.39 -1.25 6.41
CA ALA A 61 12.70 -2.35 7.34
C ALA A 61 11.57 -3.39 7.38
N ALA A 62 10.32 -2.95 7.35
CA ALA A 62 9.15 -3.84 7.43
C ALA A 62 8.98 -4.71 6.18
N VAL A 63 9.41 -4.25 5.00
CA VAL A 63 9.30 -5.05 3.77
C VAL A 63 10.25 -6.25 3.72
N GLU A 64 11.25 -6.32 4.59
CA GLU A 64 12.13 -7.48 4.73
C GLU A 64 11.44 -8.64 5.45
N ASP A 65 10.32 -8.39 6.14
CA ASP A 65 9.53 -9.43 6.81
C ASP A 65 8.73 -10.26 5.76
N PRO A 66 8.99 -11.58 5.65
CA PRO A 66 8.26 -12.45 4.73
C PRO A 66 6.79 -12.64 5.08
N GLU A 67 6.34 -12.28 6.29
CA GLU A 67 4.93 -12.37 6.70
C GLU A 67 4.17 -11.04 6.55
N ASP A 68 4.87 -9.90 6.52
CA ASP A 68 4.22 -8.59 6.40
C ASP A 68 3.77 -8.27 4.97
N THR A 69 2.66 -7.56 4.78
CA THR A 69 2.17 -7.21 3.45
C THR A 69 2.17 -5.71 3.25
N VAL A 70 2.69 -5.25 2.11
CA VAL A 70 2.71 -3.83 1.77
C VAL A 70 1.33 -3.41 1.26
N VAL A 71 0.88 -2.26 1.73
CA VAL A 71 -0.34 -1.59 1.29
C VAL A 71 0.06 -0.26 0.66
N ILE A 72 -0.28 -0.09 -0.61
CA ILE A 72 0.06 1.10 -1.40
C ILE A 72 -1.22 1.71 -1.93
N GLU A 73 -1.37 3.01 -1.75
CA GLU A 73 -2.39 3.78 -2.44
C GLU A 73 -1.72 4.75 -3.40
N GLY A 74 -2.32 4.95 -4.57
CA GLY A 74 -1.76 5.86 -5.55
C GLY A 74 -2.66 6.16 -6.73
N THR A 75 -2.09 6.86 -7.69
CA THR A 75 -2.72 7.13 -8.99
C THR A 75 -2.07 6.24 -10.04
N GLN A 76 -2.89 5.54 -10.82
CA GLN A 76 -2.40 4.69 -11.91
C GLN A 76 -2.32 5.45 -13.23
N PHE A 77 -1.30 5.13 -14.03
CA PHE A 77 -1.21 5.49 -15.44
C PHE A 77 -0.63 4.30 -16.22
N TYR A 78 -0.94 4.19 -17.51
CA TYR A 78 -0.31 3.20 -18.38
C TYR A 78 0.98 3.80 -18.95
N ASP A 79 2.11 3.14 -18.70
CA ASP A 79 3.40 3.51 -19.24
C ASP A 79 3.67 2.71 -20.52
N ALA A 80 3.51 3.36 -21.67
CA ALA A 80 3.72 2.74 -22.96
C ALA A 80 5.18 2.38 -23.24
N GLN A 81 6.15 3.03 -22.58
CA GLN A 81 7.57 2.73 -22.79
C GLN A 81 7.97 1.40 -22.15
N TYR A 82 7.34 1.06 -21.03
CA TYR A 82 7.60 -0.19 -20.29
C TYR A 82 6.47 -1.21 -20.43
N GLU A 83 5.45 -0.91 -21.24
CA GLU A 83 4.24 -1.71 -21.44
C GLU A 83 3.61 -2.17 -20.11
N ALA A 84 3.60 -1.28 -19.11
CA ALA A 84 3.23 -1.63 -17.74
C ALA A 84 2.23 -0.63 -17.14
N ILE A 85 1.40 -1.13 -16.22
CA ILE A 85 0.58 -0.26 -15.37
C ILE A 85 1.48 0.30 -14.28
N THR A 86 1.61 1.62 -14.26
CA THR A 86 2.44 2.32 -13.29
C THR A 86 1.60 2.99 -12.22
N ILE A 87 2.02 2.89 -10.97
CA ILE A 87 1.42 3.54 -9.80
C ILE A 87 2.36 4.60 -9.25
N PHE A 88 1.90 5.85 -9.20
CA PHE A 88 2.53 6.88 -8.38
C PHE A 88 1.96 6.82 -6.97
N ALA A 89 2.76 6.35 -6.00
CA ALA A 89 2.32 6.16 -4.63
C ALA A 89 2.06 7.48 -3.92
N THR A 90 0.85 7.64 -3.39
CA THR A 90 0.46 8.75 -2.51
C THR A 90 0.48 8.33 -1.04
N SER A 91 0.31 7.03 -0.77
CA SER A 91 0.50 6.41 0.54
C SER A 91 1.23 5.07 0.38
N CYS A 92 2.06 4.73 1.35
CA CYS A 92 2.80 3.48 1.37
C CYS A 92 3.07 3.07 2.82
N THR A 93 2.58 1.90 3.20
CA THR A 93 2.63 1.36 4.56
C THR A 93 2.64 -0.18 4.50
N THR A 94 2.72 -0.84 5.63
CA THR A 94 2.53 -2.29 5.73
C THR A 94 1.38 -2.63 6.70
N ARG A 95 0.90 -3.87 6.67
CA ARG A 95 -0.19 -4.34 7.56
C ARG A 95 0.20 -4.17 9.02
N ILE A 96 1.42 -4.57 9.38
CA ILE A 96 1.91 -4.48 10.76
C ILE A 96 2.01 -3.01 11.20
N LEU A 97 2.60 -2.15 10.37
CA LEU A 97 2.72 -0.71 10.68
C LEU A 97 1.35 -0.01 10.78
N GLU A 98 0.38 -0.38 9.94
CA GLU A 98 -0.99 0.13 10.07
C GLU A 98 -1.65 -0.32 11.38
N GLN A 99 -1.43 -1.57 11.79
CA GLN A 99 -1.97 -2.09 13.04
C GLN A 99 -1.38 -1.35 14.25
N GLN A 100 -0.05 -1.21 14.32
CA GLN A 100 0.64 -0.49 15.39
C GLN A 100 0.12 0.95 15.52
N ARG A 101 0.00 1.66 14.39
CA ARG A 101 -0.54 3.02 14.38
C ARG A 101 -1.97 3.11 14.90
N ARG A 102 -2.83 2.15 14.56
CA ARG A 102 -4.22 2.12 15.05
C ARG A 102 -4.29 1.87 16.54
N GLU A 103 -3.42 1.00 17.07
CA GLU A 103 -3.32 0.72 18.50
C GLU A 103 -2.82 1.95 19.28
N GLU A 104 -1.79 2.62 18.81
CA GLU A 104 -1.27 3.88 19.40
C GLU A 104 -2.34 4.98 19.43
N GLN A 105 -3.09 5.16 18.33
CA GLN A 105 -4.16 6.15 18.27
C GLN A 105 -5.29 5.85 19.26
N LYS A 106 -5.61 4.57 19.45
CA LYS A 106 -6.64 4.15 20.40
C LYS A 106 -6.19 4.36 21.85
N ALA A 107 -4.94 4.08 22.17
CA ALA A 107 -4.37 4.32 23.48
C ALA A 107 -4.38 5.83 23.83
N GLN A 108 -3.93 6.68 22.90
CA GLN A 108 -3.92 8.14 23.09
C GLN A 108 -5.32 8.74 23.26
N ALA A 109 -6.31 8.24 22.50
CA ALA A 109 -7.69 8.69 22.66
C ALA A 109 -8.25 8.35 24.06
N THR A 110 -7.92 7.16 24.57
CA THR A 110 -8.36 6.72 25.91
C THR A 110 -7.69 7.53 27.03
N GLU A 111 -6.41 7.88 26.88
CA GLU A 111 -5.67 8.73 27.83
C GLU A 111 -6.16 10.18 27.83
N ALA A 112 -6.51 10.73 26.66
CA ALA A 112 -7.06 12.08 26.55
C ALA A 112 -8.45 12.17 27.21
N GLU A 113 -9.32 11.19 26.96
CA GLU A 113 -10.69 11.15 27.49
C GLU A 113 -10.72 10.95 29.02
N SER A 114 -9.75 10.22 29.58
CA SER A 114 -9.60 10.07 31.04
C SER A 114 -9.00 11.29 31.73
N THR A 115 -8.17 12.08 31.02
CA THR A 115 -7.61 13.34 31.53
C THR A 115 -8.66 14.46 31.54
N GLU A 116 -9.47 14.54 30.48
CA GLU A 116 -10.56 15.53 30.35
C GLU A 116 -11.69 15.28 31.37
N ALA A 117 -12.05 14.00 31.63
CA ALA A 117 -13.00 13.65 32.69
C ALA A 117 -12.51 13.96 34.11
N ALA A 118 -11.19 13.98 34.34
CA ALA A 118 -10.60 14.33 35.63
C ALA A 118 -10.59 15.85 35.89
N GLU A 119 -10.46 16.67 34.83
CA GLU A 119 -10.55 18.14 34.93
C GLU A 119 -12.00 18.63 35.10
N GLU A 120 -13.01 17.96 34.56
CA GLU A 120 -14.43 18.35 34.71
C GLU A 120 -15.02 18.08 36.11
N THR A 121 -14.31 17.37 36.99
CA THR A 121 -14.80 17.01 38.34
C THR A 121 -14.20 17.88 39.47
N THR A 122 -13.45 18.94 39.14
CA THR A 122 -12.81 19.87 40.09
C THR A 122 -13.37 21.28 39.96
#